data_AF-A0A8I6RI66-F1
#
_entry.id   AF-A0A8I6RI66-F1
#
_cell.length_a   1.000
_cell.length_b   1.000
_cell.length_c   1.000
_cell.angle_alpha   90.00
_cell.angle_beta   90.00
_cell.angle_gamma   90.00
#
_symmetry.space_group_name_H-M   'P 1'
#
loop_
_entity.id
_entity.type
_entity.pdbx_description
1 polymer ?
#
loop_
_entity_poly.entity_id
_entity_poly.type
_entity_poly.pdbx_seq_one_letter_code
_entity_poly.pdbx_strand_id
1 'polypeptide(L)'
;MKTDCNSMKNISWLKHMYTNQSTELEILKSKYEQLQKEWDSQQEYLGRLQGEVYKLRNQLQTQSSFCAALGSVLGNLVWKASRLQPVVELLLTTNKLSEFFCIVSGTLISFMGTYTREMPEVKCNETQFILSMCGIVANIAAVPEGRQYIVTDANGKETIEQMLKVLPNIPHKSGSPLKRIILMVLYNISINQTGLNLIQEDKNLLTTLAHIVASEECPELKVLALRLLESLTFEIPNTIALLKILQQIQKDKIEALQNAGDAEIRQYANNIMANFRKAEEALGFIIDKKDDTDQFKHDVTNDKCRK
;
A
#
# COMPACT_ATOMS: atom_id res chain seq x y z
N MET A 1 27.13 -57.76 -80.98
CA MET A 1 25.92 -56.89 -80.87
C MET A 1 25.27 -56.91 -79.48
N LYS A 2 26.02 -56.88 -78.36
CA LYS A 2 25.43 -56.72 -77.00
C LYS A 2 26.03 -55.54 -76.20
N THR A 3 27.04 -54.87 -76.75
CA THR A 3 27.79 -53.79 -76.08
C THR A 3 27.21 -52.39 -76.31
N ASP A 4 26.52 -52.12 -77.42
CA ASP A 4 25.97 -50.78 -77.72
C ASP A 4 24.66 -50.44 -76.99
N CYS A 5 23.89 -51.43 -76.53
CA CYS A 5 22.63 -51.19 -75.83
C CYS A 5 22.85 -50.75 -74.35
N ASN A 6 23.98 -51.15 -73.73
CA ASN A 6 24.31 -50.75 -72.36
C ASN A 6 24.94 -49.34 -72.27
N SER A 7 25.71 -48.91 -73.28
CA SER A 7 26.29 -47.56 -73.28
C SER A 7 25.23 -46.47 -73.50
N MET A 8 24.27 -46.70 -74.40
CA MET A 8 23.14 -45.79 -74.62
C MET A 8 22.21 -45.66 -73.41
N LYS A 9 21.97 -46.74 -72.67
CA LYS A 9 21.19 -46.72 -71.42
C LYS A 9 21.87 -45.91 -70.31
N ASN A 10 23.20 -46.01 -70.18
CA ASN A 10 23.97 -45.22 -69.21
C ASN A 10 23.97 -43.72 -69.54
N ILE A 11 24.10 -43.35 -70.82
CA ILE A 11 24.04 -41.94 -71.24
C ILE A 11 22.63 -41.35 -71.01
N SER A 12 21.58 -42.12 -71.30
CA SER A 12 20.19 -41.69 -71.04
C SER A 12 19.91 -41.49 -69.55
N TRP A 13 20.42 -42.38 -68.69
CA TRP A 13 20.26 -42.28 -67.24
C TRP A 13 21.01 -41.08 -66.66
N LEU A 14 22.26 -40.85 -67.09
CA LEU A 14 23.04 -39.68 -66.69
C LEU A 14 22.40 -38.36 -67.12
N LYS A 15 21.84 -38.32 -68.34
CA LYS A 15 21.12 -37.13 -68.84
C LYS A 15 19.84 -36.88 -68.04
N HIS A 16 19.10 -37.94 -67.69
CA HIS A 16 17.92 -37.81 -66.84
C HIS A 16 18.27 -37.33 -65.42
N MET A 17 19.34 -37.87 -64.82
CA MET A 17 19.82 -37.47 -63.50
C MET A 17 20.29 -36.01 -63.47
N TYR A 18 21.04 -35.58 -64.49
CA TYR A 18 21.48 -34.19 -64.64
C TYR A 18 20.30 -33.23 -64.82
N THR A 19 19.33 -33.59 -65.67
CA THR A 19 18.11 -32.79 -65.84
C THR A 19 17.30 -32.71 -64.54
N ASN A 20 17.15 -33.81 -63.80
CA ASN A 20 16.44 -33.79 -62.53
C ASN A 20 17.13 -32.90 -61.48
N GLN A 21 18.47 -33.00 -61.36
CA GLN A 21 19.26 -32.13 -60.48
C GLN A 21 19.19 -30.66 -60.90
N SER A 22 19.19 -30.37 -62.20
CA SER A 22 19.03 -28.99 -62.71
C SER A 22 17.67 -28.42 -62.32
N THR A 23 16.59 -29.19 -62.46
CA THR A 23 15.24 -28.77 -62.06
C THR A 23 15.13 -28.58 -60.54
N GLU A 24 15.71 -29.47 -59.74
CA GLU A 24 15.74 -29.33 -58.28
C GLU A 24 16.50 -28.07 -57.84
N LEU A 25 17.62 -27.75 -58.49
CA LEU A 25 18.38 -26.52 -58.24
C LEU A 25 17.57 -25.26 -58.59
N GLU A 26 16.83 -25.27 -59.70
CA GLU A 26 15.95 -24.15 -60.08
C GLU A 26 14.81 -23.95 -59.07
N ILE A 27 14.17 -25.03 -58.64
CA ILE A 27 13.13 -24.99 -57.60
C ILE A 27 13.70 -24.44 -56.29
N LEU A 28 14.90 -24.89 -55.90
CA LEU A 28 15.53 -24.44 -54.65
C LEU A 28 15.91 -22.96 -54.71
N LYS A 29 16.44 -22.48 -55.85
CA LYS A 29 16.71 -21.05 -56.08
C LYS A 29 15.45 -20.21 -55.97
N SER A 30 14.37 -20.64 -56.62
CA SER A 30 13.07 -19.95 -56.56
C SER A 30 12.54 -19.87 -55.12
N LYS A 31 12.61 -20.96 -54.36
CA LYS A 31 12.24 -20.98 -52.94
C LYS A 31 13.10 -20.05 -52.09
N TYR A 32 14.41 -20.01 -52.33
CA TYR A 32 15.32 -19.11 -51.62
C TYR A 32 14.99 -17.65 -51.91
N GLU A 33 14.76 -17.27 -53.16
CA GLU A 33 14.37 -15.92 -53.54
C GLU A 33 13.03 -15.50 -52.94
N GLN A 34 12.05 -16.43 -52.88
CA GLN A 34 10.78 -16.17 -52.21
C GLN A 34 10.98 -15.94 -50.72
N LEU A 35 11.75 -16.80 -50.04
CA LEU A 35 12.01 -16.68 -48.61
C LEU A 35 12.79 -15.41 -48.29
N GLN A 36 13.73 -15.00 -49.15
CA GLN A 36 14.45 -13.73 -49.00
C GLN A 36 13.50 -12.53 -49.07
N LYS A 37 12.58 -12.52 -50.04
CA LYS A 37 11.55 -11.45 -50.15
C LYS A 37 10.62 -11.43 -48.94
N GLU A 38 10.21 -12.59 -48.45
CA GLU A 38 9.39 -12.71 -47.23
C GLU A 38 10.15 -12.18 -46.01
N TRP A 39 11.45 -12.51 -45.89
CA TRP A 39 12.31 -12.00 -44.82
C TRP A 39 12.47 -10.48 -44.89
N ASP A 40 12.76 -9.91 -46.06
CA ASP A 40 12.89 -8.45 -46.25
C ASP A 40 11.60 -7.72 -45.87
N SER A 41 10.44 -8.26 -46.30
CA SER A 41 9.11 -7.73 -45.95
C SER A 41 8.84 -7.80 -44.45
N GLN A 42 9.20 -8.91 -43.79
CA GLN A 42 9.08 -9.06 -42.34
C GLN A 42 9.99 -8.10 -41.58
N GLN A 43 11.21 -7.84 -42.05
CA GLN A 43 12.12 -6.86 -41.44
C GLN A 43 11.54 -5.44 -41.51
N GLU A 44 10.98 -5.05 -42.66
CA GLU A 44 10.33 -3.75 -42.80
C GLU A 44 9.11 -3.63 -41.87
N TYR A 45 8.27 -4.66 -41.81
CA TYR A 45 7.12 -4.70 -40.92
C TYR A 45 7.52 -4.63 -39.43
N LEU A 46 8.56 -5.36 -39.03
CA LEU A 46 9.11 -5.31 -37.68
C LEU A 46 9.61 -3.91 -37.34
N GLY A 47 10.31 -3.25 -38.27
CA GLY A 47 10.77 -1.86 -38.11
C GLY A 47 9.62 -0.88 -37.92
N ARG A 48 8.52 -1.02 -38.68
CA ARG A 48 7.31 -0.20 -38.50
C ARG A 48 6.67 -0.41 -37.12
N LEU A 49 6.50 -1.66 -36.69
CA LEU A 49 5.95 -1.98 -35.37
C LEU A 49 6.82 -1.43 -34.23
N GLN A 50 8.14 -1.55 -34.33
CA GLN A 50 9.05 -0.96 -33.35
C GLN A 50 8.91 0.56 -33.28
N GLY A 51 8.74 1.22 -34.43
CA GLY A 51 8.45 2.67 -34.50
C GLY A 51 7.13 3.05 -33.83
N GLU A 52 6.07 2.27 -34.04
CA GLU A 52 4.77 2.49 -33.39
C GLU A 52 4.83 2.31 -31.87
N VAL A 53 5.49 1.25 -31.40
CA VAL A 53 5.70 1.00 -29.96
C VAL A 53 6.46 2.17 -29.32
N TYR A 54 7.52 2.66 -29.97
CA TYR A 54 8.27 3.81 -29.48
C TYR A 54 7.41 5.08 -29.40
N LYS A 55 6.62 5.36 -30.44
CA LYS A 55 5.70 6.50 -30.47
C LYS A 55 4.66 6.42 -29.35
N LEU A 56 4.00 5.27 -29.19
CA LEU A 56 2.99 5.05 -28.16
C LEU A 56 3.58 5.17 -26.75
N ARG A 57 4.79 4.64 -26.52
CA ARG A 57 5.50 4.78 -25.24
C ARG A 57 5.77 6.26 -24.90
N ASN A 58 6.21 7.05 -25.88
CA ASN A 58 6.46 8.48 -25.67
C ASN A 58 5.16 9.26 -25.41
N GLN A 59 4.08 8.93 -26.13
CA GLN A 59 2.76 9.52 -25.89
C GLN A 59 2.25 9.19 -24.49
N LEU A 60 2.36 7.94 -24.05
CA LEU A 60 1.95 7.52 -22.71
C LEU A 60 2.77 8.21 -21.62
N GLN A 61 4.08 8.33 -21.79
CA GLN A 61 4.95 9.05 -20.85
C GLN A 61 4.53 10.52 -20.73
N THR A 62 4.28 11.18 -21.86
CA THR A 62 3.85 12.59 -21.89
C THR A 62 2.49 12.76 -21.21
N GLN A 63 1.54 11.86 -21.49
CA GLN A 63 0.22 11.88 -20.87
C GLN A 63 0.30 11.65 -19.36
N SER A 64 1.12 10.71 -18.90
CA SER A 64 1.34 10.44 -17.47
C SER A 64 1.87 11.68 -16.76
N SER A 65 2.92 12.32 -17.30
CA SER A 65 3.47 13.56 -16.73
C SER A 65 2.47 14.72 -16.73
N PHE A 66 1.66 14.85 -17.79
CA PHE A 66 0.60 15.85 -17.85
C PHE A 66 -0.49 15.59 -16.79
N CYS A 67 -0.95 14.35 -16.64
CA CYS A 67 -1.94 13.97 -15.62
C CYS A 67 -1.42 14.21 -14.20
N ALA A 68 -0.15 13.88 -13.92
CA ALA A 68 0.47 14.16 -12.64
C ALA A 68 0.53 15.67 -12.35
N ALA A 69 0.89 16.49 -13.33
CA ALA A 69 0.92 17.95 -13.19
C ALA A 69 -0.48 18.53 -12.97
N LEU A 70 -1.46 18.11 -13.78
CA LEU A 70 -2.86 18.54 -13.65
C LEU A 70 -3.43 18.15 -12.29
N GLY A 71 -3.23 16.90 -11.87
CA GLY A 71 -3.66 16.36 -10.59
C GLY A 71 -2.99 17.07 -9.41
N SER A 72 -1.69 17.35 -9.51
CA SER A 72 -0.95 18.14 -8.51
C SER A 72 -1.56 19.53 -8.33
N VAL A 73 -1.83 20.26 -9.42
CA VAL A 73 -2.38 21.62 -9.35
C VAL A 73 -3.82 21.62 -8.84
N LEU A 74 -4.71 20.88 -9.50
CA LEU A 74 -6.13 20.88 -9.14
C LEU A 74 -6.37 20.25 -7.77
N GLY A 75 -5.69 19.14 -7.48
CA GLY A 75 -5.76 18.47 -6.19
C GLY A 75 -5.31 19.39 -5.04
N ASN A 76 -4.21 20.15 -5.21
CA ASN A 76 -3.79 21.11 -4.19
C ASN A 76 -4.77 22.26 -3.97
N LEU A 77 -5.42 22.76 -5.03
CA LEU A 77 -6.45 23.79 -4.91
C LEU A 77 -7.64 23.27 -4.10
N VAL A 78 -8.16 22.09 -4.46
CA VAL A 78 -9.29 21.47 -3.75
C VAL A 78 -8.90 21.10 -2.33
N TRP A 79 -7.70 20.55 -2.10
CA TRP A 79 -7.21 20.24 -0.76
C TRP A 79 -7.14 21.48 0.13
N LYS A 80 -6.64 22.61 -0.39
CA LYS A 80 -6.61 23.87 0.36
C LYS A 80 -8.01 24.41 0.62
N ALA A 81 -8.90 24.37 -0.37
CA ALA A 81 -10.27 24.85 -0.25
C ALA A 81 -11.09 24.02 0.74
N SER A 82 -10.95 22.69 0.70
CA SER A 82 -11.68 21.76 1.57
C SER A 82 -11.26 21.80 3.04
N ARG A 83 -10.27 22.62 3.42
CA ARG A 83 -10.01 22.95 4.83
C ARG A 83 -11.18 23.70 5.48
N LEU A 84 -12.02 24.34 4.66
CA LEU A 84 -13.24 25.00 5.10
C LEU A 84 -14.39 23.99 5.09
N GLN A 85 -15.05 23.81 6.23
CA GLN A 85 -16.19 22.90 6.35
C GLN A 85 -17.30 23.15 5.30
N PRO A 86 -17.70 24.39 4.96
CA PRO A 86 -18.69 24.62 3.91
C PRO A 86 -18.30 24.08 2.52
N VAL A 87 -17.00 23.99 2.23
CA VAL A 87 -16.52 23.38 0.99
C VAL A 87 -16.66 21.86 1.04
N VAL A 88 -16.39 21.23 2.18
CA VAL A 88 -16.64 19.79 2.38
C VAL A 88 -18.14 19.49 2.25
N GLU A 89 -19.00 20.31 2.84
CA GLU A 89 -20.46 20.16 2.71
C GLU A 89 -20.89 20.24 1.24
N LEU A 90 -20.34 21.18 0.46
CA LEU A 90 -20.57 21.25 -0.99
C LEU A 90 -20.08 19.98 -1.71
N LEU A 91 -18.91 19.45 -1.36
CA LEU A 91 -18.39 18.18 -1.91
C LEU A 91 -19.28 16.98 -1.56
N LEU A 92 -19.98 17.00 -0.43
CA LEU A 92 -20.91 15.92 -0.06
C LEU A 92 -22.21 15.96 -0.85
N THR A 93 -22.61 17.14 -1.35
CA THR A 93 -23.82 17.28 -2.17
C THR A 93 -23.64 16.88 -3.64
N THR A 94 -22.40 16.70 -4.11
CA THR A 94 -22.15 16.29 -5.49
C THR A 94 -22.29 14.78 -5.69
N ASN A 95 -22.78 14.38 -6.87
CA ASN A 95 -22.84 12.97 -7.28
C ASN A 95 -21.47 12.39 -7.71
N LYS A 96 -20.39 13.18 -7.65
CA LYS A 96 -19.04 12.78 -8.07
C LYS A 96 -18.13 12.33 -6.94
N LEU A 97 -18.57 12.42 -5.69
CA LEU A 97 -17.71 12.11 -4.55
C LEU A 97 -17.32 10.62 -4.49
N SER A 98 -18.25 9.71 -4.77
CA SER A 98 -17.97 8.27 -4.85
C SER A 98 -16.95 7.94 -5.96
N GLU A 99 -17.08 8.55 -7.14
CA GLU A 99 -16.11 8.42 -8.24
C GLU A 99 -14.74 8.97 -7.83
N PHE A 100 -14.70 10.10 -7.10
CA PHE A 100 -13.47 10.65 -6.56
C PHE A 100 -12.75 9.65 -5.64
N PHE A 101 -13.46 8.98 -4.72
CA PHE A 101 -12.87 7.94 -3.89
C PHE A 101 -12.29 6.78 -4.69
N CYS A 102 -12.98 6.33 -5.74
CA CYS A 102 -12.46 5.30 -6.65
C CYS A 102 -11.12 5.74 -7.29
N ILE A 103 -11.04 7.00 -7.73
CA ILE A 103 -9.81 7.58 -8.29
C ILE A 103 -8.70 7.66 -7.23
N VAL A 104 -9.01 8.07 -5.99
CA VAL A 104 -8.03 8.10 -4.88
C VAL A 104 -7.46 6.70 -4.66
N SER A 105 -8.31 5.67 -4.52
CA SER A 105 -7.89 4.28 -4.32
C SER A 105 -6.98 3.79 -5.43
N GLY A 106 -7.39 3.94 -6.70
CA GLY A 106 -6.60 3.50 -7.84
C GLY A 106 -5.26 4.24 -7.94
N THR A 107 -5.25 5.55 -7.69
CA THR A 107 -4.05 6.37 -7.73
C THR A 107 -3.09 6.00 -6.60
N LEU A 108 -3.60 5.77 -5.38
CA LEU A 108 -2.80 5.38 -4.22
C LEU A 108 -2.11 4.02 -4.43
N ILE A 109 -2.86 3.02 -4.90
CA ILE A 109 -2.29 1.69 -5.19
C ILE A 109 -1.24 1.79 -6.30
N SER A 110 -1.56 2.50 -7.39
CA SER A 110 -0.64 2.65 -8.52
C SER A 110 0.65 3.37 -8.13
N PHE A 111 0.53 4.45 -7.35
CA PHE A 111 1.67 5.20 -6.84
C PHE A 111 2.55 4.31 -5.94
N MET A 112 1.95 3.58 -5.01
CA MET A 112 2.70 2.70 -4.10
C MET A 112 3.30 1.49 -4.82
N GLY A 113 2.63 0.96 -5.85
CA GLY A 113 3.18 -0.10 -6.71
C GLY A 113 4.37 0.36 -7.55
N THR A 114 4.40 1.66 -7.92
CA THR A 114 5.51 2.26 -8.67
C THR A 114 6.70 2.57 -7.75
N TYR A 115 6.44 3.10 -6.55
CA TYR A 115 7.46 3.64 -5.64
C TYR A 115 7.62 2.80 -4.37
N THR A 116 7.88 1.50 -4.54
CA THR A 116 7.95 0.53 -3.43
C THR A 116 9.14 0.72 -2.48
N ARG A 117 10.27 1.23 -2.99
CA ARG A 117 11.52 1.39 -2.21
C ARG A 117 11.69 2.80 -1.67
N GLU A 118 11.43 3.78 -2.53
CA GLU A 118 11.63 5.19 -2.24
C GLU A 118 10.62 6.01 -3.04
N MET A 119 10.02 6.99 -2.39
CA MET A 119 9.08 7.92 -3.00
C MET A 119 9.84 9.08 -3.64
N PRO A 120 9.35 9.66 -4.75
CA PRO A 120 9.90 10.88 -5.31
C PRO A 120 9.86 12.02 -4.29
N GLU A 121 10.69 13.03 -4.52
CA GLU A 121 10.72 14.22 -3.67
C GLU A 121 9.32 14.81 -3.49
N VAL A 122 9.09 15.39 -2.32
CA VAL A 122 7.77 15.94 -1.96
C VAL A 122 7.29 16.99 -2.95
N LYS A 123 8.20 17.71 -3.61
CA LYS A 123 7.87 18.77 -4.58
C LYS A 123 7.50 18.23 -5.97
N CYS A 124 7.78 16.96 -6.27
CA CYS A 124 7.42 16.35 -7.55
C CYS A 124 5.90 16.31 -7.73
N ASN A 125 5.45 16.43 -8.98
CA ASN A 125 4.02 16.45 -9.31
C ASN A 125 3.31 15.17 -8.87
N GLU A 126 3.94 14.01 -9.04
CA GLU A 126 3.41 12.72 -8.64
C GLU A 126 3.15 12.67 -7.13
N THR A 127 4.14 13.10 -6.33
CA THR A 127 4.03 13.12 -4.86
C THR A 127 3.02 14.17 -4.40
N GLN A 128 3.04 15.37 -4.98
CA GLN A 128 2.03 16.41 -4.69
C GLN A 128 0.62 15.96 -5.06
N PHE A 129 0.47 15.27 -6.18
CA PHE A 129 -0.82 14.75 -6.62
C PHE A 129 -1.35 13.75 -5.59
N ILE A 130 -0.59 12.70 -5.23
CA ILE A 130 -1.09 11.70 -4.27
C ILE A 130 -1.34 12.30 -2.88
N LEU A 131 -0.46 13.18 -2.39
CA LEU A 131 -0.66 13.85 -1.09
C LEU A 131 -1.93 14.70 -1.11
N SER A 132 -2.19 15.42 -2.20
CA SER A 132 -3.39 16.25 -2.31
C SER A 132 -4.68 15.41 -2.36
N MET A 133 -4.67 14.29 -3.07
CA MET A 133 -5.80 13.36 -3.14
C MET A 133 -6.13 12.80 -1.75
N CYS A 134 -5.15 12.23 -1.05
CA CYS A 134 -5.34 11.75 0.33
C CYS A 134 -5.68 12.89 1.30
N GLY A 135 -5.14 14.09 1.07
CA GLY A 135 -5.39 15.28 1.87
C GLY A 135 -6.83 15.78 1.79
N ILE A 136 -7.45 15.69 0.60
CA ILE A 136 -8.88 15.97 0.44
C ILE A 136 -9.71 14.96 1.24
N VAL A 137 -9.38 13.66 1.17
CA VAL A 137 -10.04 12.63 1.99
C VAL A 137 -9.89 12.94 3.49
N ALA A 138 -8.72 13.37 3.94
CA ALA A 138 -8.48 13.73 5.34
C ALA A 138 -9.37 14.88 5.80
N ASN A 139 -9.55 15.91 4.96
CA ASN A 139 -10.43 17.03 5.24
C ASN A 139 -11.92 16.62 5.24
N ILE A 140 -12.33 15.74 4.32
CA ILE A 140 -13.70 15.22 4.31
C ILE A 140 -13.97 14.42 5.59
N ALA A 141 -13.03 13.55 6.00
CA ALA A 141 -13.14 12.78 7.23
C ALA A 141 -13.11 13.68 8.49
N ALA A 142 -12.58 14.91 8.42
CA ALA A 142 -12.59 15.82 9.57
C ALA A 142 -14.02 16.28 9.95
N VAL A 143 -14.98 16.20 9.03
CA VAL A 143 -16.38 16.63 9.23
C VAL A 143 -17.28 15.41 9.51
N PRO A 144 -18.24 15.48 10.47
CA PRO A 144 -19.10 14.34 10.83
C PRO A 144 -19.83 13.67 9.66
N GLU A 145 -20.47 14.47 8.81
CA GLU A 145 -21.21 14.02 7.63
C GLU A 145 -20.27 13.36 6.63
N GLY A 146 -19.05 13.89 6.49
CA GLY A 146 -18.01 13.31 5.64
C GLY A 146 -17.55 11.94 6.14
N ARG A 147 -17.34 11.77 7.45
CA ARG A 147 -17.05 10.45 8.04
C ARG A 147 -18.15 9.46 7.74
N GLN A 148 -19.40 9.85 8.00
CA GLN A 148 -20.55 9.00 7.77
C GLN A 148 -20.66 8.59 6.30
N TYR A 149 -20.39 9.51 5.37
CA TYR A 149 -20.39 9.21 3.94
C TYR A 149 -19.31 8.18 3.59
N ILE A 150 -18.06 8.40 4.01
CA ILE A 150 -16.93 7.50 3.68
C ILE A 150 -17.22 6.07 4.17
N VAL A 151 -17.76 5.91 5.38
CA VAL A 151 -18.04 4.59 5.97
C VAL A 151 -19.34 3.95 5.49
N THR A 152 -20.11 4.61 4.62
CA THR A 152 -21.35 4.04 4.05
C THR A 152 -21.25 3.83 2.54
N ASP A 153 -20.55 4.70 1.82
CA ASP A 153 -20.28 4.57 0.40
C ASP A 153 -19.29 3.42 0.10
N ALA A 154 -19.52 2.69 -0.99
CA ALA A 154 -18.69 1.54 -1.37
C ALA A 154 -17.25 1.96 -1.73
N ASN A 155 -17.08 3.03 -2.51
CA ASN A 155 -15.75 3.52 -2.89
C ASN A 155 -15.04 4.21 -1.71
N GLY A 156 -15.80 4.85 -0.80
CA GLY A 156 -15.30 5.37 0.46
C GLY A 156 -14.69 4.29 1.35
N LYS A 157 -15.40 3.17 1.55
CA LYS A 157 -14.90 2.00 2.29
C LYS A 157 -13.67 1.40 1.62
N GLU A 158 -13.73 1.18 0.31
CA GLU A 158 -12.60 0.71 -0.49
C GLU A 158 -11.37 1.62 -0.29
N THR A 159 -11.56 2.94 -0.23
CA THR A 159 -10.47 3.89 0.03
C THR A 159 -9.81 3.64 1.39
N ILE A 160 -10.60 3.40 2.44
CA ILE A 160 -10.08 3.04 3.76
C ILE A 160 -9.30 1.74 3.69
N GLU A 161 -9.86 0.70 3.06
CA GLU A 161 -9.21 -0.60 2.91
C GLU A 161 -7.85 -0.49 2.18
N GLN A 162 -7.79 0.31 1.11
CA GLN A 162 -6.54 0.54 0.39
C GLN A 162 -5.55 1.35 1.23
N MET A 163 -6.00 2.33 2.00
CA MET A 163 -5.14 3.06 2.94
C MET A 163 -4.53 2.12 4.00
N LEU A 164 -5.33 1.22 4.59
CA LEU A 164 -4.87 0.20 5.55
C LEU A 164 -3.85 -0.74 4.91
N LYS A 165 -4.08 -1.15 3.66
CA LYS A 165 -3.19 -2.05 2.92
C LYS A 165 -1.85 -1.40 2.55
N VAL A 166 -1.83 -0.12 2.17
CA VAL A 166 -0.59 0.55 1.77
C VAL A 166 0.23 1.06 2.95
N LEU A 167 -0.41 1.45 4.07
CA LEU A 167 0.24 2.09 5.21
C LEU A 167 1.51 1.36 5.72
N PRO A 168 1.51 0.01 5.89
CA PRO A 168 2.72 -0.72 6.31
C PRO A 168 3.87 -0.63 5.30
N ASN A 169 3.54 -0.46 4.01
CA ASN A 169 4.48 -0.52 2.89
C ASN A 169 5.02 0.86 2.49
N ILE A 170 4.58 1.94 3.12
CA ILE A 170 5.07 3.28 2.80
C ILE A 170 6.54 3.42 3.26
N PRO A 171 7.47 3.82 2.37
CA PRO A 171 8.88 4.01 2.72
C PRO A 171 9.06 4.95 3.91
N HIS A 172 9.89 4.56 4.88
CA HIS A 172 10.01 5.22 6.18
C HIS A 172 10.38 6.71 6.12
N LYS A 173 11.40 7.07 5.32
CA LYS A 173 11.93 8.43 5.24
C LYS A 173 11.25 9.29 4.19
N SER A 174 11.18 8.83 2.94
CA SER A 174 10.58 9.60 1.84
C SER A 174 9.04 9.67 1.92
N GLY A 175 8.41 8.73 2.63
CA GLY A 175 6.96 8.60 2.70
C GLY A 175 6.29 9.15 3.97
N SER A 176 7.04 9.77 4.88
CA SER A 176 6.48 10.34 6.12
C SER A 176 5.29 11.28 5.90
N PRO A 177 5.29 12.18 4.87
CA PRO A 177 4.14 13.03 4.60
C PRO A 177 2.86 12.25 4.25
N LEU A 178 3.00 11.16 3.48
CA LEU A 178 1.86 10.32 3.11
C LEU A 178 1.35 9.52 4.31
N LYS A 179 2.25 8.95 5.12
CA LYS A 179 1.89 8.29 6.39
C LYS A 179 1.10 9.24 7.29
N ARG A 180 1.55 10.49 7.42
CA ARG A 180 0.88 11.49 8.23
C ARG A 180 -0.58 11.69 7.81
N ILE A 181 -0.81 11.90 6.51
CA ILE A 181 -2.15 12.14 5.98
C ILE A 181 -3.04 10.91 6.19
N ILE A 182 -2.54 9.71 5.91
CA ILE A 182 -3.32 8.47 6.10
C ILE A 182 -3.66 8.26 7.57
N LEU A 183 -2.71 8.47 8.50
CA LEU A 183 -3.00 8.38 9.93
C LEU A 183 -4.07 9.41 10.37
N MET A 184 -4.04 10.62 9.81
CA MET A 184 -5.09 11.62 10.06
C MET A 184 -6.46 11.16 9.53
N VAL A 185 -6.52 10.56 8.34
CA VAL A 185 -7.76 9.99 7.80
C VAL A 185 -8.29 8.91 8.73
N LEU A 186 -7.45 7.94 9.11
CA LEU A 186 -7.86 6.80 9.93
C LEU A 186 -8.29 7.24 11.34
N TYR A 187 -7.59 8.19 11.94
CA TYR A 187 -8.02 8.81 13.21
C TYR A 187 -9.36 9.51 13.07
N ASN A 188 -9.55 10.30 12.01
CA ASN A 188 -10.83 10.95 11.78
C ASN A 188 -11.94 9.90 11.64
N ILE A 189 -11.74 8.83 10.86
CA ILE A 189 -12.70 7.72 10.72
C ILE A 189 -12.99 7.05 12.08
N SER A 190 -11.99 6.83 12.93
CA SER A 190 -12.17 6.16 14.22
C SER A 190 -13.00 6.96 15.24
N ILE A 191 -13.23 8.25 15.02
CA ILE A 191 -14.14 9.07 15.84
C ILE A 191 -15.61 8.64 15.67
N ASN A 192 -15.98 8.09 14.51
CA ASN A 192 -17.34 7.59 14.26
C ASN A 192 -17.43 6.10 14.62
N GLN A 193 -18.49 5.66 15.30
CA GLN A 193 -18.61 4.26 15.75
C GLN A 193 -18.55 3.24 14.61
N THR A 194 -19.21 3.51 13.47
CA THR A 194 -19.15 2.62 12.30
C THR A 194 -17.73 2.56 11.74
N GLY A 195 -17.04 3.70 11.69
CA GLY A 195 -15.64 3.79 11.30
C GLY A 195 -14.68 3.08 12.26
N LEU A 196 -14.89 3.23 13.57
CA LEU A 196 -14.12 2.52 14.60
C LEU A 196 -14.26 1.01 14.42
N ASN A 197 -15.48 0.50 14.34
CA ASN A 197 -15.75 -0.93 14.15
C ASN A 197 -15.10 -1.47 12.85
N LEU A 198 -14.95 -0.63 11.82
CA LEU A 198 -14.32 -1.01 10.56
C LEU A 198 -12.80 -1.23 10.70
N ILE A 199 -12.12 -0.46 11.56
CA ILE A 199 -10.64 -0.42 11.59
C ILE A 199 -10.02 -0.90 12.92
N GLN A 200 -10.80 -1.01 14.00
CA GLN A 200 -10.33 -1.30 15.36
C GLN A 200 -9.55 -2.62 15.48
N GLU A 201 -9.98 -3.64 14.74
CA GLU A 201 -9.36 -4.97 14.75
C GLU A 201 -8.41 -5.21 13.57
N ASP A 202 -8.13 -4.19 12.75
CA ASP A 202 -7.27 -4.36 11.57
C ASP A 202 -5.82 -4.65 11.98
N LYS A 203 -5.35 -5.85 11.66
CA LYS A 203 -4.03 -6.32 12.03
C LYS A 203 -2.93 -5.43 11.46
N ASN A 204 -3.03 -5.06 10.18
CA ASN A 204 -1.98 -4.29 9.50
C ASN A 204 -1.82 -2.91 10.11
N LEU A 205 -2.94 -2.26 10.46
CA LEU A 205 -2.97 -1.00 11.18
C LEU A 205 -2.31 -1.15 12.54
N LEU A 206 -2.77 -2.09 13.38
CA LEU A 206 -2.25 -2.26 14.74
C LEU A 206 -0.74 -2.56 14.74
N THR A 207 -0.27 -3.47 13.89
CA THR A 207 1.16 -3.76 13.74
C THR A 207 1.93 -2.51 13.31
N THR A 208 1.40 -1.73 12.36
CA THR A 208 2.05 -0.51 11.89
C THR A 208 2.12 0.57 12.98
N LEU A 209 1.05 0.75 13.75
CA LEU A 209 1.03 1.67 14.89
C LEU A 209 2.07 1.26 15.93
N ALA A 210 2.16 -0.02 16.30
CA ALA A 210 3.18 -0.52 17.21
C ALA A 210 4.60 -0.22 16.71
N HIS A 211 4.87 -0.40 15.41
CA HIS A 211 6.16 -0.07 14.82
C HIS A 211 6.46 1.43 14.87
N ILE A 212 5.48 2.30 14.54
CA ILE A 212 5.67 3.75 14.58
C ILE A 212 5.92 4.23 16.02
N VAL A 213 5.16 3.71 16.98
CA VAL A 213 5.30 4.05 18.41
C VAL A 213 6.66 3.64 18.95
N ALA A 214 7.15 2.47 18.56
CA ALA A 214 8.47 1.98 18.94
C ALA A 214 9.64 2.69 18.24
N SER A 215 9.40 3.36 17.10
CA SER A 215 10.45 4.05 16.34
C SER A 215 10.82 5.40 16.98
N GLU A 216 12.09 5.79 16.90
CA GLU A 216 12.57 7.10 17.35
C GLU A 216 12.64 8.14 16.22
N GLU A 217 12.34 7.74 14.98
CA GLU A 217 12.68 8.52 13.78
C GLU A 217 11.82 9.78 13.57
N CYS A 218 10.57 9.79 14.02
CA CYS A 218 9.65 10.90 13.77
C CYS A 218 8.66 11.11 14.94
N PRO A 219 8.89 12.10 15.82
CA PRO A 219 8.01 12.39 16.95
C PRO A 219 6.56 12.70 16.54
N GLU A 220 6.36 13.44 15.44
CA GLU A 220 5.02 13.78 14.94
C GLU A 220 4.22 12.53 14.55
N LEU A 221 4.84 11.59 13.82
CA LEU A 221 4.19 10.31 13.47
C LEU A 221 3.89 9.47 14.71
N LYS A 222 4.77 9.51 15.73
CA LYS A 222 4.54 8.83 17.00
C LYS A 222 3.31 9.38 17.73
N VAL A 223 3.17 10.70 17.81
CA VAL A 223 1.99 11.34 18.41
C VAL A 223 0.72 10.95 17.66
N LEU A 224 0.73 11.00 16.32
CA LEU A 224 -0.43 10.58 15.52
C LEU A 224 -0.78 9.11 15.69
N ALA A 225 0.23 8.24 15.77
CA ALA A 225 0.01 6.82 15.99
C ALA A 225 -0.57 6.53 17.38
N LEU A 226 -0.07 7.21 18.42
CA LEU A 226 -0.62 7.11 19.78
C LEU A 226 -2.05 7.65 19.86
N ARG A 227 -2.33 8.79 19.21
CA ARG A 227 -3.67 9.37 19.14
C ARG A 227 -4.68 8.44 18.46
N LEU A 228 -4.28 7.82 17.34
CA LEU A 228 -5.11 6.81 16.69
C LEU A 228 -5.29 5.59 17.60
N LEU A 229 -4.22 5.07 18.19
CA LEU A 229 -4.28 3.91 19.08
C LEU A 229 -5.16 4.16 20.33
N GLU A 230 -5.13 5.36 20.91
CA GLU A 230 -6.07 5.78 21.95
C GLU A 230 -7.52 5.64 21.48
N SER A 231 -7.83 6.13 20.28
CA SER A 231 -9.17 5.99 19.71
C SER A 231 -9.54 4.53 19.43
N LEU A 232 -8.60 3.69 18.96
CA LEU A 232 -8.86 2.27 18.69
C LEU A 232 -9.06 1.47 19.98
N THR A 233 -8.44 1.89 21.08
CA THR A 233 -8.59 1.21 22.38
C THR A 233 -9.80 1.72 23.17
N PHE A 234 -10.48 2.75 22.68
CA PHE A 234 -11.74 3.20 23.27
C PHE A 234 -12.83 2.15 23.07
N GLU A 235 -13.52 1.79 24.15
CA GLU A 235 -14.66 0.84 24.16
C GLU A 235 -14.42 -0.45 23.38
N ILE A 236 -13.38 -1.20 23.76
CA ILE A 236 -13.09 -2.51 23.17
C ILE A 236 -14.30 -3.44 23.34
N PRO A 237 -14.87 -3.99 22.25
CA PRO A 237 -16.22 -4.55 22.27
C PRO A 237 -16.33 -5.92 22.94
N ASN A 238 -15.26 -6.71 22.92
CA ASN A 238 -15.25 -8.07 23.46
C ASN A 238 -13.81 -8.57 23.69
N THR A 239 -13.70 -9.71 24.37
CA THR A 239 -12.41 -10.35 24.71
C THR A 239 -11.58 -10.72 23.49
N ILE A 240 -12.20 -11.11 22.38
CA ILE A 240 -11.48 -11.48 21.15
C ILE A 240 -10.81 -10.23 20.55
N ALA A 241 -11.52 -9.11 20.50
CA ALA A 241 -10.98 -7.83 20.05
C ALA A 241 -9.80 -7.38 20.94
N LEU A 242 -9.94 -7.48 22.26
CA LEU A 242 -8.87 -7.18 23.21
C LEU A 242 -7.62 -8.02 22.94
N LEU A 243 -7.78 -9.33 22.78
CA LEU A 243 -6.67 -10.24 22.48
C LEU A 243 -5.98 -9.93 21.15
N LYS A 244 -6.74 -9.61 20.10
CA LYS A 244 -6.17 -9.20 18.81
C LYS A 244 -5.33 -7.94 18.94
N ILE A 245 -5.82 -6.94 19.68
CA ILE A 245 -5.09 -5.69 19.93
C ILE A 245 -3.81 -5.97 20.72
N LEU A 246 -3.91 -6.69 21.84
CA LEU A 246 -2.75 -7.03 22.69
C LEU A 246 -1.72 -7.93 21.98
N GLN A 247 -2.14 -8.73 21.00
CA GLN A 247 -1.21 -9.54 20.21
C GLN A 247 -0.30 -8.68 19.31
N GLN A 248 -0.79 -7.52 18.85
CA GLN A 248 -0.01 -6.64 17.97
C GLN A 248 0.67 -5.49 18.73
N ILE A 249 0.02 -4.98 19.78
CA ILE A 249 0.50 -3.84 20.58
C ILE A 249 1.20 -4.35 21.84
N GLN A 250 2.48 -4.06 21.96
CA GLN A 250 3.28 -4.41 23.14
C GLN A 250 2.94 -3.48 24.31
N LYS A 251 2.13 -3.94 25.27
CA LYS A 251 1.66 -3.16 26.43
C LYS A 251 2.82 -2.53 27.21
N ASP A 252 3.90 -3.27 27.44
CA ASP A 252 5.11 -2.81 28.13
C ASP A 252 5.74 -1.57 27.46
N LYS A 253 5.70 -1.49 26.12
CA LYS A 253 6.22 -0.32 25.39
C LYS A 253 5.34 0.90 25.57
N ILE A 254 4.02 0.72 25.65
CA ILE A 254 3.11 1.83 25.94
C ILE A 254 3.26 2.29 27.39
N GLU A 255 3.42 1.36 28.33
CA GLU A 255 3.68 1.64 29.74
C GLU A 255 4.96 2.46 29.93
N ALA A 256 6.04 2.12 29.23
CA ALA A 256 7.28 2.90 29.26
C ALA A 256 7.08 4.37 28.81
N LEU A 257 6.13 4.62 27.90
CA LEU A 257 5.83 5.98 27.41
C LEU A 257 5.02 6.83 28.41
N GLN A 258 4.45 6.24 29.46
CA GLN A 258 3.80 7.02 30.53
C GLN A 258 4.80 7.93 31.27
N ASN A 259 6.10 7.61 31.18
CA ASN A 259 7.21 8.38 31.74
C ASN A 259 8.02 9.16 30.68
N ALA A 260 7.52 9.27 29.43
CA ALA A 260 8.22 10.00 28.37
C ALA A 260 8.42 11.48 28.74
N GLY A 261 9.45 12.15 28.20
CA GLY A 261 9.69 13.59 28.46
C GLY A 261 8.61 14.51 27.87
N ASP A 262 7.98 14.09 26.78
CA ASP A 262 6.92 14.82 26.09
C ASP A 262 5.55 14.62 26.76
N ALA A 263 4.85 15.73 27.04
CA ALA A 263 3.59 15.70 27.79
C ALA A 263 2.42 15.08 27.00
N GLU A 264 2.37 15.30 25.69
CA GLU A 264 1.33 14.78 24.82
C GLU A 264 1.47 13.27 24.65
N ILE A 265 2.70 12.78 24.45
CA ILE A 265 3.01 11.35 24.44
C ILE A 265 2.60 10.67 25.75
N ARG A 266 2.96 11.26 26.91
CA ARG A 266 2.56 10.72 28.22
C ARG A 266 1.05 10.65 28.36
N GLN A 267 0.33 11.69 27.93
CA GLN A 267 -1.12 11.74 28.03
C GLN A 267 -1.77 10.61 27.23
N TYR A 268 -1.38 10.43 25.96
CA TYR A 268 -1.91 9.34 25.14
C TYR A 268 -1.56 7.95 25.72
N ALA A 269 -0.33 7.75 26.18
CA ALA A 269 0.09 6.50 26.80
C ALA A 269 -0.74 6.17 28.06
N ASN A 270 -0.98 7.16 28.92
CA ASN A 270 -1.83 6.99 30.11
C ASN A 270 -3.27 6.61 29.73
N ASN A 271 -3.84 7.27 28.73
CA ASN A 271 -5.21 7.01 28.29
C ASN A 271 -5.35 5.62 27.66
N ILE A 272 -4.40 5.19 26.82
CA ILE A 272 -4.36 3.85 26.25
C ILE A 272 -4.27 2.78 27.36
N MET A 273 -3.40 2.98 28.35
CA MET A 273 -3.29 2.04 29.48
C MET A 273 -4.55 1.99 30.34
N ALA A 274 -5.23 3.12 30.54
CA ALA A 274 -6.52 3.17 31.20
C ALA A 274 -7.61 2.43 30.41
N ASN A 275 -7.63 2.57 29.09
CA ASN A 275 -8.54 1.86 28.20
C ASN A 275 -8.33 0.33 28.29
N PHE A 276 -7.07 -0.13 28.28
CA PHE A 276 -6.79 -1.56 28.47
C PHE A 276 -7.27 -2.07 29.82
N ARG A 277 -7.00 -1.37 30.93
CA ARG A 277 -7.47 -1.77 32.26
C ARG A 277 -8.99 -1.84 32.33
N LYS A 278 -9.68 -0.82 31.80
CA LYS A 278 -11.15 -0.78 31.75
C LYS A 278 -11.71 -1.96 30.95
N ALA A 279 -11.10 -2.30 29.81
CA ALA A 279 -11.51 -3.44 29.00
C ALA A 279 -11.23 -4.78 29.70
N GLU A 280 -10.05 -4.93 30.32
CA GLU A 280 -9.66 -6.10 31.10
C GLU A 280 -10.65 -6.34 32.25
N GLU A 281 -10.98 -5.31 33.04
CA GLU A 281 -11.96 -5.37 34.13
C GLU A 281 -13.37 -5.72 33.63
N ALA A 282 -13.86 -5.02 32.59
CA ALA A 282 -15.20 -5.23 32.05
C ALA A 282 -15.39 -6.61 31.41
N LEU A 283 -14.33 -7.19 30.85
CA LEU A 283 -14.35 -8.46 30.12
C LEU A 283 -13.86 -9.66 30.97
N GLY A 284 -13.60 -9.46 32.26
CA GLY A 284 -13.18 -10.51 33.19
C GLY A 284 -11.73 -11.00 32.99
N PHE A 285 -10.89 -10.19 32.34
CA PHE A 285 -9.46 -10.43 32.15
C PHE A 285 -8.68 -9.93 33.38
N ILE A 286 -8.82 -10.60 34.52
CA ILE A 286 -7.97 -10.32 35.68
C ILE A 286 -6.61 -10.99 35.41
N ILE A 287 -5.61 -10.20 35.04
CA ILE A 287 -4.21 -10.60 35.25
C ILE A 287 -3.97 -10.41 36.74
N ASP A 288 -3.87 -11.51 37.50
CA ASP A 288 -3.45 -11.47 38.90
C ASP A 288 -2.19 -10.60 39.00
N LYS A 289 -2.32 -9.48 39.72
CA LYS A 289 -1.16 -8.77 40.24
C LYS A 289 -0.42 -9.80 41.10
N LYS A 290 0.83 -10.09 40.75
CA LYS A 290 1.75 -10.70 41.71
C LYS A 290 1.74 -9.83 42.96
N ASP A 291 1.17 -10.35 44.03
CA ASP A 291 1.39 -9.87 45.39
C ASP A 291 2.87 -10.09 45.72
N ASP A 292 3.70 -9.10 45.42
CA ASP A 292 4.90 -8.83 46.21
C ASP A 292 4.44 -8.09 47.48
N THR A 293 3.93 -8.85 48.44
CA THR A 293 3.88 -8.41 49.83
C THR A 293 4.77 -9.31 50.66
N ASP A 294 5.92 -8.73 51.01
CA ASP A 294 6.70 -8.98 52.20
C ASP A 294 5.88 -9.61 53.34
N GLN A 295 6.17 -10.86 53.66
CA GLN A 295 5.92 -11.43 54.98
C GLN A 295 6.83 -12.63 55.21
N PHE A 296 8.09 -12.38 55.56
CA PHE A 296 8.84 -13.23 56.50
C PHE A 296 10.00 -12.41 57.10
N LYS A 297 9.68 -11.67 58.17
CA LYS A 297 10.64 -11.29 59.23
C LYS A 297 10.06 -11.76 60.57
N HIS A 298 10.97 -12.22 61.43
CA HIS A 298 10.82 -12.86 62.75
C HIS A 298 10.66 -14.39 62.64
N ASP A 299 11.61 -15.22 63.11
CA ASP A 299 12.31 -15.14 64.39
C ASP A 299 13.83 -15.36 64.32
N VAL A 300 14.58 -14.38 64.85
CA VAL A 300 15.87 -14.63 65.49
C VAL A 300 15.70 -14.20 66.94
N THR A 301 15.43 -15.16 67.81
CA THR A 301 15.69 -15.04 69.25
C THR A 301 16.75 -16.07 69.61
N ASN A 302 17.94 -15.54 69.89
CA ASN A 302 18.89 -16.15 70.81
C ASN A 302 18.15 -16.56 72.08
N ASP A 303 18.30 -17.82 72.50
CA ASP A 303 18.74 -18.03 73.87
C ASP A 303 19.59 -19.29 74.02
N LYS A 304 20.51 -19.16 74.97
CA LYS A 304 21.69 -19.98 75.20
C LYS A 304 21.37 -21.27 75.99
N CYS A 305 22.39 -22.12 76.01
CA CYS A 305 22.83 -22.92 77.17
C CYS A 305 22.17 -24.29 77.45
N ARG A 306 23.10 -25.25 77.56
CA ARG A 306 23.26 -26.30 78.57
C ARG A 306 22.80 -27.73 78.25
N LYS A 307 23.85 -28.56 78.18
CA LYS A 307 23.98 -30.01 78.41
C LYS A 307 23.63 -30.91 77.25
#